data_AF-A0A554UKK8-F1
#
_entry.id   AF-A0A554UKK8-F1
#
_cell.length_a   1.000
_cell.length_b   1.000
_cell.length_c   1.000
_cell.angle_alpha   90.00
_cell.angle_beta   90.00
_cell.angle_gamma   90.00
#
_symmetry.space_group_name_H-M   'P 1'
#
loop_
_entity.id
_entity.type
_entity.pdbx_description
1 polymer ?
#
loop_
_entity_poly.entity_id
_entity_poly.type
_entity_poly.pdbx_seq_one_letter_code
_entity_poly.pdbx_strand_id
1 'polypeptide(L)'
;MTSRRTTTSTTTIRPRTGDATKPVEVSAELKALMRRLKLGRLLDTLPERLALARTNHLPHHDFLELLLADEVARRDREAAVRRAKIAHLDPAMQLQAWDDTSEVRYDRALWAELTSLRFLADAYNVLVMGPVGVGKTFLANALGHIAVRRGNSVHAERADKLFKRLKAAHLDGSYDEEMRKLQRVDLLVLDDLALHRLEATETSDFYELIVERHQQASTIVTSNRAPDEILAMMADPLLAQSAIDRLQSAAFELIVEGPSYRQRQKPALSE
;
A
#
# COMPACT_ATOMS: atom_id res chain seq x y z
N MET A 1 70.75 30.52 -60.65
CA MET A 1 71.06 29.63 -59.51
C MET A 1 71.06 30.43 -58.23
N THR A 2 69.99 30.41 -57.45
CA THR A 2 70.01 30.34 -55.97
C THR A 2 68.57 30.35 -55.47
N SER A 3 68.17 29.18 -54.97
CA SER A 3 66.88 28.88 -54.37
C SER A 3 66.76 29.56 -53.00
N ARG A 4 65.67 30.30 -52.75
CA ARG A 4 65.25 30.65 -51.38
C ARG A 4 63.82 30.17 -51.16
N ARG A 5 63.74 29.15 -50.31
CA ARG A 5 62.53 28.47 -49.85
C ARG A 5 61.63 29.43 -49.06
N THR A 6 60.37 29.46 -49.45
CA THR A 6 59.21 29.91 -48.69
C THR A 6 59.01 29.03 -47.46
N THR A 7 59.05 29.62 -46.27
CA THR A 7 58.65 28.97 -45.01
C THR A 7 57.21 29.35 -44.69
N THR A 8 56.29 28.44 -45.01
CA THR A 8 54.88 28.48 -44.62
C THR A 8 54.77 28.21 -43.13
N SER A 9 54.26 29.17 -42.36
CA SER A 9 54.04 29.06 -40.91
C SER A 9 52.69 28.37 -40.69
N THR A 10 52.70 27.06 -40.46
CA THR A 10 51.50 26.29 -40.14
C THR A 10 51.13 26.53 -38.66
N THR A 11 50.12 27.36 -38.42
CA THR A 11 49.49 27.52 -37.10
C THR A 11 48.79 26.20 -36.72
N THR A 12 49.40 25.42 -35.85
CA THR A 12 48.79 24.23 -35.26
C THR A 12 47.70 24.67 -34.27
N ILE A 13 46.44 24.64 -34.73
CA ILE A 13 45.26 24.76 -33.87
C ILE A 13 45.21 23.48 -33.03
N ARG A 14 45.55 23.57 -31.74
CA ARG A 14 45.28 22.50 -30.78
C ARG A 14 43.76 22.28 -30.68
N PRO A 15 43.28 21.03 -30.71
CA PRO A 15 41.87 20.77 -30.47
C PRO A 15 41.55 21.17 -29.03
N ARG A 16 40.44 21.90 -28.84
CA ARG A 16 39.85 22.13 -27.52
C ARG A 16 39.50 20.76 -26.94
N THR A 17 40.34 20.27 -26.03
CA THR A 17 40.03 19.14 -25.17
C THR A 17 38.70 19.45 -24.48
N GLY A 18 37.72 18.58 -24.70
CA GLY A 18 36.38 18.69 -24.14
C GLY A 18 36.45 18.98 -22.65
N ASP A 19 35.61 19.92 -22.23
CA ASP A 19 35.36 20.22 -20.83
C ASP A 19 34.80 18.95 -20.19
N ALA A 20 35.67 18.16 -19.58
CA ALA A 20 35.27 17.05 -18.75
C ALA A 20 34.49 17.65 -17.59
N THR A 21 33.15 17.56 -17.67
CA THR A 21 32.19 18.08 -16.70
C THR A 21 32.65 17.75 -15.29
N LYS A 22 33.23 18.74 -14.60
CA LYS A 22 33.54 18.63 -13.18
C LYS A 22 32.27 18.22 -12.44
N PRO A 23 32.33 17.25 -11.52
CA PRO A 23 31.17 16.89 -10.71
C PRO A 23 30.64 18.16 -10.04
N VAL A 24 29.33 18.35 -10.07
CA VAL A 24 28.72 19.57 -9.52
C VAL A 24 28.90 19.53 -8.00
N GLU A 25 29.87 20.29 -7.49
CA GLU A 25 30.10 20.38 -6.06
C GLU A 25 29.02 21.24 -5.40
N VAL A 26 28.28 20.62 -4.48
CA VAL A 26 27.29 21.29 -3.63
C VAL A 26 28.01 22.03 -2.51
N SER A 27 27.81 23.34 -2.40
CA SER A 27 28.47 24.20 -1.39
C SER A 27 28.14 23.77 0.05
N ALA A 28 29.08 24.01 0.97
CA ALA A 28 28.88 23.69 2.39
C ALA A 28 27.71 24.47 3.02
N GLU A 29 27.53 25.73 2.59
CA GLU A 29 26.42 26.58 3.03
C GLU A 29 25.07 26.04 2.57
N LEU A 30 24.94 25.62 1.31
CA LEU A 30 23.71 25.01 0.79
C LEU A 30 23.38 23.72 1.54
N LYS A 31 24.38 22.87 1.83
CA LYS A 31 24.19 21.67 2.66
C LYS A 31 23.67 22.01 4.06
N ALA A 32 24.19 23.06 4.70
CA ALA A 32 23.75 23.49 6.02
C ALA A 32 22.31 24.00 6.01
N LEU A 33 21.94 24.84 5.02
CA LEU A 33 20.57 25.34 4.84
C LEU A 33 19.58 24.21 4.60
N MET A 34 19.90 23.27 3.70
CA MET A 34 19.04 22.12 3.39
C MET A 34 18.81 21.24 4.62
N ARG A 35 19.85 20.97 5.42
CA ARG A 35 19.68 20.21 6.68
C ARG A 35 18.78 20.94 7.67
N ARG A 36 18.95 22.25 7.83
CA ARG A 36 18.11 23.08 8.72
C ARG A 36 16.64 23.08 8.29
N LEU A 37 16.37 23.02 6.99
CA LEU A 37 15.02 22.90 6.42
C LEU A 37 14.49 21.45 6.36
N LYS A 38 15.20 20.48 6.94
CA LYS A 38 14.87 19.04 6.88
C LYS A 38 14.83 18.46 5.46
N LEU A 39 15.61 19.03 4.54
CA LEU A 39 15.84 18.58 3.17
C LEU A 39 17.15 17.75 3.04
N GLY A 40 17.69 17.26 4.15
CA GLY A 40 19.00 16.60 4.17
C GLY A 40 19.11 15.37 3.27
N ARG A 41 18.00 14.66 3.04
CA ARG A 41 17.92 13.47 2.16
C ARG A 41 17.99 13.82 0.67
N LEU A 42 17.60 15.03 0.27
CA LEU A 42 17.76 15.49 -1.11
C LEU A 42 19.24 15.66 -1.49
N LEU A 43 20.15 15.80 -0.52
CA LEU A 43 21.57 15.95 -0.79
C LEU A 43 22.17 14.73 -1.51
N ASP A 44 21.58 13.56 -1.32
CA ASP A 44 22.02 12.30 -1.92
C ASP A 44 21.75 12.30 -3.45
N THR A 45 20.62 12.88 -3.89
CA THR A 45 20.21 12.93 -5.31
C THR A 45 20.53 14.26 -6.00
N LEU A 46 20.87 15.30 -5.24
CA LEU A 46 21.13 16.65 -5.74
C LEU A 46 22.22 16.72 -6.83
N PRO A 47 23.36 15.99 -6.74
CA PRO A 47 24.37 16.02 -7.80
C PRO A 47 23.85 15.54 -9.16
N GLU A 48 23.03 14.49 -9.17
CA GLU A 48 22.41 13.94 -10.38
C GLU A 48 21.39 14.92 -10.96
N ARG A 49 20.57 15.54 -10.10
CA ARG A 49 19.59 16.56 -10.51
C ARG A 49 20.26 17.83 -11.05
N LEU A 50 21.39 18.25 -10.48
CA LEU A 50 22.19 19.37 -10.98
C LEU A 50 22.79 19.08 -12.35
N ALA A 51 23.26 17.85 -12.58
CA ALA A 51 23.72 17.43 -13.91
C ALA A 51 22.57 17.44 -14.93
N LEU A 52 21.41 16.90 -14.55
CA LEU A 52 20.20 16.90 -15.39
C LEU A 52 19.77 18.33 -15.78
N ALA A 53 19.76 19.26 -14.82
CA ALA A 53 19.40 20.65 -15.05
C ALA A 53 20.35 21.35 -16.03
N ARG A 54 21.65 21.03 -15.97
CA ARG A 54 22.65 21.55 -16.91
C ARG A 54 22.45 20.99 -18.32
N THR A 55 22.25 19.68 -18.44
CA THR A 55 22.07 19.00 -19.73
C THR A 55 20.79 19.44 -20.43
N ASN A 56 19.69 19.60 -19.68
CA ASN A 56 18.38 19.96 -20.23
C ASN A 56 18.11 21.46 -20.23
N HIS A 57 19.09 22.29 -19.83
CA HIS A 57 18.95 23.74 -19.71
C HIS A 57 17.69 24.17 -18.93
N LEU A 58 17.41 23.49 -17.81
CA LEU A 58 16.20 23.76 -17.02
C LEU A 58 16.24 25.19 -16.45
N PRO A 59 15.17 25.98 -16.65
CA PRO A 59 14.95 27.22 -15.91
C PRO A 59 15.06 27.02 -14.40
N HIS A 60 15.47 28.07 -13.67
CA HIS A 60 15.67 27.97 -12.22
C HIS A 60 14.40 27.56 -11.45
N HIS A 61 13.23 28.01 -11.89
CA HIS A 61 11.96 27.65 -11.25
C HIS A 61 11.62 26.18 -11.49
N ASP A 62 11.77 25.67 -12.71
CA ASP A 62 11.56 24.25 -13.05
C ASP A 62 12.51 23.33 -12.26
N PHE A 63 13.77 23.74 -12.10
CA PHE A 63 14.72 23.00 -11.28
C PHE A 63 14.31 22.96 -9.80
N LEU A 64 13.86 24.10 -9.26
CA LEU A 64 13.40 24.17 -7.87
C LEU A 64 12.13 23.33 -7.68
N GLU A 65 11.18 23.39 -8.62
CA GLU A 65 9.97 22.58 -8.61
C GLU A 65 10.31 21.09 -8.62
N LEU A 66 11.21 20.64 -9.50
CA LEU A 66 11.67 19.26 -9.56
C LEU A 66 12.25 18.78 -8.22
N LEU A 67 13.12 19.58 -7.59
CA LEU A 67 13.72 19.22 -6.30
C LEU A 67 12.68 19.11 -5.18
N LEU A 68 11.73 20.05 -5.13
CA LEU A 68 10.68 20.04 -4.12
C LEU A 68 9.69 18.90 -4.35
N ALA A 69 9.33 18.62 -5.60
CA ALA A 69 8.49 17.48 -5.98
C ALA A 69 9.12 16.15 -5.58
N ASP A 70 10.43 15.98 -5.79
CA ASP A 70 11.18 14.80 -5.35
C ASP A 70 11.09 14.59 -3.83
N GLU A 71 11.28 15.64 -3.05
CA GLU A 71 11.21 15.55 -1.59
C GLU A 71 9.79 15.27 -1.10
N VAL A 72 8.77 15.88 -1.71
CA VAL A 72 7.36 15.59 -1.41
C VAL A 72 7.08 14.12 -1.68
N ALA A 73 7.39 13.62 -2.89
CA ALA A 73 7.22 12.21 -3.23
C ALA A 73 7.98 11.27 -2.29
N ARG A 74 9.20 11.63 -1.86
CA ARG A 74 9.97 10.85 -0.88
C ARG A 74 9.26 10.79 0.47
N ARG A 75 8.82 11.95 1.00
CA ARG A 75 8.11 12.03 2.29
C ARG A 75 6.79 11.27 2.24
N ASP A 76 6.06 11.35 1.14
CA ASP A 76 4.80 10.64 0.94
C ASP A 76 5.00 9.13 0.93
N ARG A 77 6.04 8.64 0.23
CA ARG A 77 6.43 7.21 0.26
C ARG A 77 6.78 6.75 1.68
N GLU A 78 7.62 7.50 2.39
CA GLU A 78 7.98 7.14 3.77
C GLU A 78 6.78 7.18 4.71
N ALA A 79 5.87 8.15 4.54
CA ALA A 79 4.65 8.25 5.31
C ALA A 79 3.71 7.07 5.03
N ALA A 80 3.56 6.67 3.76
CA ALA A 80 2.79 5.50 3.38
C ALA A 80 3.37 4.21 3.97
N VAL A 81 4.70 4.01 3.92
CA VAL A 81 5.35 2.84 4.55
C VAL A 81 5.10 2.81 6.06
N ARG A 82 5.22 3.95 6.76
CA ARG A 82 4.93 4.02 8.20
C ARG A 82 3.47 3.71 8.50
N ARG A 83 2.54 4.31 7.77
CA ARG A 83 1.09 4.05 7.91
C ARG A 83 0.75 2.59 7.64
N ALA A 84 1.35 1.97 6.64
CA ALA A 84 1.10 0.56 6.31
C ALA A 84 1.57 -0.38 7.44
N LYS A 85 2.71 -0.06 8.08
CA LYS A 85 3.19 -0.79 9.25
C LYS A 85 2.24 -0.66 10.45
N ILE A 86 1.75 0.55 10.73
CA ILE A 86 0.76 0.81 11.80
C ILE A 86 -0.54 0.08 11.50
N ALA A 87 -0.94 0.04 10.22
CA ALA A 87 -2.12 -0.66 9.75
C ALA A 87 -1.98 -2.19 9.76
N HIS A 88 -0.84 -2.76 10.16
CA HIS A 88 -0.58 -4.20 10.17
C HIS A 88 -0.69 -4.89 8.80
N LEU A 89 -0.46 -4.15 7.72
CA LEU A 89 -0.44 -4.69 6.35
C LEU A 89 0.85 -5.45 6.06
N ASP A 90 0.75 -6.57 5.32
CA ASP A 90 1.93 -7.33 4.89
C ASP A 90 2.67 -6.57 3.77
N PRO A 91 3.96 -6.21 3.95
CA PRO A 91 4.72 -5.46 2.94
C PRO A 91 4.93 -6.21 1.62
N ALA A 92 4.81 -7.54 1.61
CA ALA A 92 4.92 -8.36 0.40
C ALA A 92 3.61 -8.43 -0.39
N MET A 93 2.47 -8.09 0.22
CA MET A 93 1.13 -8.18 -0.39
C MET A 93 0.68 -6.85 -1.00
N GLN A 94 1.50 -6.30 -1.88
CA GLN A 94 1.17 -5.09 -2.64
C GLN A 94 0.71 -5.46 -4.04
N LEU A 95 -0.19 -4.67 -4.63
CA LEU A 95 -0.73 -4.96 -5.97
C LEU A 95 0.35 -5.24 -7.03
N GLN A 96 1.50 -4.57 -6.95
CA GLN A 96 2.62 -4.76 -7.86
C GLN A 96 3.27 -6.16 -7.79
N ALA A 97 3.07 -6.88 -6.69
CA ALA A 97 3.56 -8.24 -6.48
C ALA A 97 2.54 -9.31 -6.91
N TRP A 98 1.39 -8.91 -7.48
CA TRP A 98 0.40 -9.86 -7.96
C TRP A 98 0.93 -10.60 -9.19
N ASP A 99 0.79 -11.92 -9.19
CA ASP A 99 1.18 -12.76 -10.32
C ASP A 99 0.03 -12.86 -11.33
N ASP A 100 0.10 -12.05 -12.39
CA ASP A 100 -0.87 -12.08 -13.50
C ASP A 100 -0.79 -13.37 -14.34
N THR A 101 0.22 -14.23 -14.15
CA THR A 101 0.30 -15.55 -14.78
C THR A 101 -0.44 -16.64 -13.98
N SER A 102 -1.00 -16.28 -12.81
CA SER A 102 -1.86 -17.19 -12.05
C SER A 102 -3.15 -17.48 -12.81
N GLU A 103 -3.69 -18.69 -12.66
CA GLU A 103 -4.99 -19.06 -13.23
C GLU A 103 -6.16 -18.51 -12.41
N VAL A 104 -5.89 -17.63 -11.45
CA VAL A 104 -6.90 -17.04 -10.57
C VAL A 104 -7.74 -16.04 -11.36
N ARG A 105 -9.06 -16.13 -11.18
CA ARG A 105 -10.06 -15.29 -11.86
C ARG A 105 -10.91 -14.57 -10.83
N TYR A 106 -11.23 -13.33 -11.14
CA TYR A 106 -12.18 -12.49 -10.43
C TYR A 106 -12.63 -11.39 -11.39
N ASP A 107 -13.74 -10.72 -11.08
CA ASP A 107 -14.24 -9.62 -11.90
C ASP A 107 -13.23 -8.46 -11.94
N ARG A 108 -12.65 -8.21 -13.12
CA ARG A 108 -11.65 -7.15 -13.34
C ARG A 108 -12.26 -5.75 -13.33
N ALA A 109 -13.52 -5.59 -13.73
CA ALA A 109 -14.21 -4.32 -13.67
C ALA A 109 -14.52 -3.95 -12.21
N LEU A 110 -15.02 -4.92 -11.44
CA LEU A 110 -15.20 -4.73 -10.00
C LEU A 110 -13.88 -4.44 -9.30
N TRP A 111 -12.81 -5.18 -9.62
CA TRP A 111 -11.49 -4.90 -9.05
C TRP A 111 -11.01 -3.48 -9.36
N ALA A 112 -11.20 -3.00 -10.60
CA ALA A 112 -10.86 -1.63 -10.97
C ALA A 112 -11.67 -0.60 -10.13
N GLU A 113 -12.97 -0.84 -9.91
CA GLU A 113 -13.79 -0.03 -9.01
C GLU A 113 -13.23 -0.01 -7.59
N LEU A 114 -12.88 -1.17 -7.03
CA LEU A 114 -12.31 -1.28 -5.69
C LEU A 114 -10.96 -0.55 -5.56
N THR A 115 -10.08 -0.66 -6.55
CA THR A 115 -8.80 0.07 -6.55
C THR A 115 -8.96 1.59 -6.69
N SER A 116 -10.13 2.06 -7.15
CA SER A 116 -10.48 3.48 -7.13
C SER A 116 -10.79 3.99 -5.73
N LEU A 117 -11.01 3.12 -4.75
CA LEU A 117 -11.39 3.41 -3.37
C LEU A 117 -12.65 4.28 -3.20
N ARG A 118 -13.45 4.50 -4.25
CA ARG A 118 -14.69 5.29 -4.15
C ARG A 118 -15.65 4.73 -3.11
N PHE A 119 -15.67 3.40 -2.96
CA PHE A 119 -16.47 2.70 -1.96
C PHE A 119 -16.21 3.17 -0.51
N LEU A 120 -15.03 3.75 -0.22
CA LEU A 120 -14.73 4.31 1.11
C LEU A 120 -15.57 5.56 1.42
N ALA A 121 -15.86 6.38 0.40
CA ALA A 121 -16.62 7.62 0.58
C ALA A 121 -18.09 7.35 0.93
N ASP A 122 -18.64 6.28 0.37
CA ASP A 122 -20.02 5.85 0.59
C ASP A 122 -20.13 4.82 1.75
N ALA A 123 -19.03 4.55 2.45
CA ALA A 123 -18.94 3.55 3.53
C ALA A 123 -19.44 2.15 3.13
N TYR A 124 -19.24 1.75 1.87
CA TYR A 124 -19.55 0.41 1.41
C TYR A 124 -18.51 -0.61 1.89
N ASN A 125 -18.94 -1.83 2.13
CA ASN A 125 -18.10 -2.95 2.52
C ASN A 125 -17.59 -3.71 1.29
N VAL A 126 -16.61 -4.58 1.49
CA VAL A 126 -16.12 -5.49 0.46
C VAL A 126 -16.02 -6.90 1.02
N LEU A 127 -16.72 -7.85 0.40
CA LEU A 127 -16.60 -9.26 0.72
C LEU A 127 -15.71 -9.93 -0.33
N VAL A 128 -14.53 -10.38 0.09
CA VAL A 128 -13.62 -11.14 -0.77
C VAL A 128 -13.77 -12.62 -0.45
N MET A 129 -14.40 -13.37 -1.35
CA MET A 129 -14.80 -14.75 -1.13
C MET A 129 -14.14 -15.71 -2.14
N GLY A 130 -14.06 -17.00 -1.81
CA GLY A 130 -13.47 -18.01 -2.67
C GLY A 130 -12.63 -19.06 -1.93
N PRO A 131 -12.14 -20.11 -2.60
CA PRO A 131 -11.47 -21.22 -1.94
C PRO A 131 -10.09 -20.86 -1.36
N VAL A 132 -9.53 -21.76 -0.55
CA VAL A 132 -8.27 -21.49 0.16
C VAL A 132 -7.10 -21.34 -0.83
N GLY A 133 -6.31 -20.27 -0.63
CA GLY A 133 -5.06 -20.06 -1.36
C GLY A 133 -5.19 -19.43 -2.74
N VAL A 134 -6.35 -18.90 -3.11
CA VAL A 134 -6.55 -18.14 -4.38
C VAL A 134 -6.13 -16.67 -4.29
N GLY A 135 -5.62 -16.20 -3.14
CA GLY A 135 -5.09 -14.83 -3.01
C GLY A 135 -6.04 -13.80 -2.39
N LYS A 136 -7.14 -14.20 -1.74
CA LYS A 136 -8.08 -13.26 -1.07
C LYS A 136 -7.40 -12.31 -0.08
N THR A 137 -6.61 -12.85 0.84
CA THR A 137 -5.81 -12.08 1.81
C THR A 137 -4.86 -11.09 1.12
N PHE A 138 -4.26 -11.51 0.00
CA PHE A 138 -3.38 -10.65 -0.79
C PHE A 138 -4.16 -9.47 -1.37
N LEU A 139 -5.30 -9.72 -2.01
CA LEU A 139 -6.12 -8.67 -2.62
C LEU A 139 -6.62 -7.67 -1.57
N ALA A 140 -7.05 -8.16 -0.40
CA ALA A 140 -7.46 -7.31 0.71
C ALA A 140 -6.31 -6.45 1.25
N ASN A 141 -5.11 -7.03 1.43
CA ASN A 141 -3.92 -6.27 1.81
C ASN A 141 -3.52 -5.25 0.74
N ALA A 142 -3.61 -5.63 -0.54
CA ALA A 142 -3.28 -4.75 -1.66
C ALA A 142 -4.20 -3.52 -1.69
N LEU A 143 -5.51 -3.70 -1.45
CA LEU A 143 -6.45 -2.58 -1.27
C LEU A 143 -6.08 -1.71 -0.06
N GLY A 144 -5.73 -2.32 1.07
CA GLY A 144 -5.23 -1.61 2.26
C GLY A 144 -4.00 -0.75 1.95
N HIS A 145 -3.04 -1.27 1.19
CA HIS A 145 -1.86 -0.50 0.74
C HIS A 145 -2.22 0.66 -0.18
N ILE A 146 -3.20 0.46 -1.08
CA ILE A 146 -3.71 1.54 -1.95
C ILE A 146 -4.35 2.63 -1.08
N ALA A 147 -5.16 2.25 -0.09
CA ALA A 147 -5.83 3.16 0.85
C ALA A 147 -4.83 3.99 1.66
N VAL A 148 -3.82 3.35 2.25
CA VAL A 148 -2.74 4.02 3.00
C VAL A 148 -1.95 5.00 2.13
N ARG A 149 -1.67 4.65 0.88
CA ARG A 149 -0.97 5.55 -0.06
C ARG A 149 -1.80 6.79 -0.38
N ARG A 150 -3.13 6.69 -0.36
CA ARG A 150 -4.04 7.83 -0.52
C ARG A 150 -4.36 8.57 0.78
N GLY A 151 -3.67 8.23 1.87
CA GLY A 151 -3.77 8.94 3.14
C GLY A 151 -4.88 8.46 4.07
N ASN A 152 -5.64 7.42 3.69
CA ASN A 152 -6.65 6.83 4.55
C ASN A 152 -6.01 6.05 5.70
N SER A 153 -6.65 6.10 6.86
CA SER A 153 -6.35 5.26 8.01
C SER A 153 -6.87 3.84 7.78
N VAL A 154 -6.03 2.86 8.07
CA VAL A 154 -6.33 1.44 7.83
C VAL A 154 -5.92 0.62 9.04
N HIS A 155 -6.68 -0.42 9.35
CA HIS A 155 -6.28 -1.50 10.26
C HIS A 155 -6.56 -2.83 9.60
N ALA A 156 -5.57 -3.71 9.52
CA ALA A 156 -5.71 -5.04 8.93
C ALA A 156 -5.32 -6.11 9.94
N GLU A 157 -6.19 -7.07 10.17
CA GLU A 157 -5.92 -8.14 11.11
C GLU A 157 -6.70 -9.40 10.75
N ARG A 158 -6.14 -10.56 11.11
CA ARG A 158 -6.91 -11.79 11.04
C ARG A 158 -8.01 -11.78 12.10
N ALA A 159 -9.21 -12.21 11.73
CA ALA A 159 -10.37 -12.21 12.60
C ALA A 159 -10.12 -12.98 13.91
N ASP A 160 -9.45 -14.14 13.86
CA ASP A 160 -9.12 -14.93 15.05
C ASP A 160 -8.19 -14.21 16.03
N LYS A 161 -7.20 -13.46 15.53
CA LYS A 161 -6.31 -12.63 16.35
C LYS A 161 -7.04 -11.45 16.95
N LEU A 162 -7.91 -10.81 16.17
CA LEU A 162 -8.72 -9.69 16.63
C LEU A 162 -9.62 -10.11 17.80
N PHE A 163 -10.40 -11.18 17.64
CA PHE A 163 -11.29 -11.66 18.70
C PHE A 163 -10.52 -12.11 19.94
N LYS A 164 -9.37 -12.76 19.78
CA LYS A 164 -8.49 -13.08 20.91
C LYS A 164 -8.00 -11.82 21.64
N ARG A 165 -7.69 -10.74 20.91
CA ARG A 165 -7.30 -9.45 21.49
C ARG A 165 -8.47 -8.80 22.23
N LEU A 166 -9.66 -8.78 21.64
CA LEU A 166 -10.86 -8.22 22.27
C LEU A 166 -11.26 -9.00 23.54
N LYS A 167 -11.15 -10.32 23.52
CA LYS A 167 -11.34 -11.18 24.70
C LYS A 167 -10.37 -10.85 25.83
N ALA A 168 -9.11 -10.53 25.52
CA ALA A 168 -8.15 -10.05 26.52
C ALA A 168 -8.51 -8.65 27.02
N ALA A 169 -8.96 -7.76 26.13
CA ALA A 169 -9.36 -6.40 26.44
C ALA A 169 -10.59 -6.32 27.38
N HIS A 170 -11.48 -7.31 27.30
CA HIS A 170 -12.57 -7.50 28.28
C HIS A 170 -12.04 -7.78 29.69
N LEU A 171 -10.93 -8.50 29.83
CA LEU A 171 -10.38 -8.89 31.12
C LEU A 171 -9.57 -7.78 31.79
N ASP A 172 -8.92 -6.91 31.01
CA ASP A 172 -8.09 -5.81 31.50
C ASP A 172 -8.79 -4.44 31.49
N GLY A 173 -10.03 -4.38 30.99
CA GLY A 173 -10.86 -3.17 30.94
C GLY A 173 -10.53 -2.22 29.79
N SER A 174 -9.70 -2.64 28.82
CA SER A 174 -9.35 -1.84 27.64
C SER A 174 -10.29 -2.01 26.43
N TYR A 175 -11.34 -2.84 26.56
CA TYR A 175 -12.27 -3.18 25.47
C TYR A 175 -12.78 -1.96 24.69
N ASP A 176 -13.38 -0.99 25.40
CA ASP A 176 -13.96 0.20 24.75
C ASP A 176 -12.90 1.01 23.97
N GLU A 177 -11.65 1.02 24.44
CA GLU A 177 -10.57 1.72 23.76
C GLU A 177 -10.19 1.01 22.46
N GLU A 178 -10.06 -0.32 22.50
CA GLU A 178 -9.77 -1.14 21.33
C GLU A 178 -10.90 -1.07 20.31
N MET A 179 -12.15 -1.16 20.74
CA MET A 179 -13.31 -1.04 19.88
C MET A 179 -13.37 0.34 19.21
N ARG A 180 -13.13 1.43 19.97
CA ARG A 180 -13.03 2.80 19.41
C ARG A 180 -11.92 2.95 18.37
N LYS A 181 -10.78 2.27 18.52
CA LYS A 181 -9.70 2.30 17.52
C LYS A 181 -10.17 1.66 16.21
N LEU A 182 -10.83 0.51 16.29
CA LEU A 182 -11.33 -0.24 15.14
C LEU A 182 -12.50 0.48 14.44
N GLN A 183 -13.35 1.19 15.17
CA GLN A 183 -14.44 1.98 14.59
C GLN A 183 -13.93 3.20 13.81
N ARG A 184 -12.85 3.83 14.28
CA ARG A 184 -12.35 5.11 13.73
C ARG A 184 -11.54 5.01 12.45
N VAL A 185 -11.04 3.84 12.09
CA VAL A 185 -10.27 3.70 10.85
C VAL A 185 -11.20 3.76 9.64
N ASP A 186 -10.74 4.46 8.59
CA ASP A 186 -11.49 4.61 7.33
C ASP A 186 -11.71 3.24 6.68
N LEU A 187 -10.72 2.34 6.80
CA LEU A 187 -10.80 0.98 6.29
C LEU A 187 -10.35 -0.05 7.33
N LEU A 188 -11.25 -0.95 7.69
CA LEU A 188 -10.94 -2.13 8.49
C LEU A 188 -10.86 -3.36 7.58
N VAL A 189 -9.79 -4.14 7.67
CA VAL A 189 -9.63 -5.42 6.97
C VAL A 189 -9.66 -6.56 7.98
N LEU A 190 -10.71 -7.38 7.92
CA LEU A 190 -10.87 -8.61 8.70
C LEU A 190 -10.56 -9.80 7.81
N ASP A 191 -9.36 -10.34 7.97
CA ASP A 191 -8.90 -11.47 7.18
C ASP A 191 -9.32 -12.81 7.80
N ASP A 192 -9.71 -13.76 6.95
CA ASP A 192 -10.01 -15.15 7.30
C ASP A 192 -11.17 -15.29 8.32
N LEU A 193 -12.26 -14.56 8.12
CA LEU A 193 -13.46 -14.65 8.97
C LEU A 193 -14.11 -16.04 8.89
N ALA A 194 -14.54 -16.54 10.05
CA ALA A 194 -15.24 -17.82 10.23
C ALA A 194 -14.45 -19.06 9.74
N LEU A 195 -13.12 -19.02 9.82
CA LEU A 195 -12.30 -20.24 9.74
C LEU A 195 -12.68 -21.26 10.82
N HIS A 196 -12.99 -20.77 12.02
CA HIS A 196 -13.46 -21.55 13.16
C HIS A 196 -14.81 -21.03 13.64
N ARG A 197 -15.50 -21.80 14.47
CA ARG A 197 -16.77 -21.39 15.07
C ARG A 197 -16.50 -20.28 16.08
N LEU A 198 -17.21 -19.17 15.96
CA LEU A 198 -17.11 -18.04 16.87
C LEU A 198 -17.84 -18.37 18.18
N GLU A 199 -17.23 -18.02 19.30
CA GLU A 199 -17.87 -18.07 20.62
C GLU A 199 -18.94 -16.97 20.75
N ALA A 200 -19.78 -17.05 21.79
CA ALA A 200 -20.83 -16.06 22.01
C ALA A 200 -20.27 -14.64 22.17
N THR A 201 -19.19 -14.48 22.94
CA THR A 201 -18.52 -13.18 23.12
C THR A 201 -17.95 -12.65 21.81
N GLU A 202 -17.34 -13.50 21.00
CA GLU A 202 -16.77 -13.11 19.70
C GLU A 202 -17.86 -12.71 18.70
N THR A 203 -19.03 -13.39 18.76
CA THR A 203 -20.21 -13.03 17.96
C THR A 203 -20.74 -11.66 18.38
N SER A 204 -20.82 -11.38 19.69
CA SER A 204 -21.23 -10.06 20.21
C SER A 204 -20.25 -8.96 19.81
N ASP A 205 -18.94 -9.20 19.97
CA ASP A 205 -17.88 -8.25 19.60
C ASP A 205 -17.91 -7.95 18.09
N PHE A 206 -18.11 -8.97 17.26
CA PHE A 206 -18.27 -8.80 15.82
C PHE A 206 -19.52 -7.98 15.50
N TYR A 207 -20.66 -8.31 16.13
CA TYR A 207 -21.91 -7.59 15.94
C TYR A 207 -21.76 -6.11 16.27
N GLU A 208 -21.20 -5.77 17.44
CA GLU A 208 -20.97 -4.39 17.86
C GLU A 208 -20.08 -3.64 16.87
N LEU A 209 -18.98 -4.26 16.45
CA LEU A 209 -18.07 -3.68 15.47
C LEU A 209 -18.74 -3.40 14.11
N ILE A 210 -19.55 -4.34 13.60
CA ILE A 210 -20.24 -4.16 12.32
C ILE A 210 -21.34 -3.12 12.43
N VAL A 211 -22.10 -3.10 13.52
CA VAL A 211 -23.17 -2.12 13.73
C VAL A 211 -22.62 -0.70 13.79
N GLU A 212 -21.55 -0.48 14.56
CA GLU A 212 -20.95 0.84 14.72
C GLU A 212 -20.28 1.36 13.45
N ARG A 213 -19.78 0.46 12.59
CA ARG A 213 -19.18 0.83 11.30
C ARG A 213 -20.18 0.96 10.16
N HIS A 214 -21.37 0.38 10.28
CA HIS A 214 -22.37 0.34 9.22
C HIS A 214 -22.75 1.76 8.76
N GLN A 215 -22.56 2.04 7.47
CA GLN A 215 -22.77 3.36 6.85
C GLN A 215 -21.91 4.50 7.43
N GLN A 216 -20.88 4.20 8.21
CA GLN A 216 -19.94 5.17 8.78
C GLN A 216 -18.52 4.97 8.23
N ALA A 217 -18.08 3.72 8.10
CA ALA A 217 -16.75 3.39 7.58
C ALA A 217 -16.73 2.00 6.94
N SER A 218 -15.84 1.80 5.97
CA SER A 218 -15.81 0.58 5.16
C SER A 218 -15.10 -0.58 5.83
N THR A 219 -15.64 -1.79 5.67
CA THR A 219 -15.00 -3.02 6.15
C THR A 219 -14.77 -3.98 4.98
N ILE A 220 -13.53 -4.48 4.85
CA ILE A 220 -13.20 -5.59 3.97
C ILE A 220 -13.19 -6.85 4.82
N VAL A 221 -13.92 -7.87 4.40
CA VAL A 221 -13.88 -9.21 4.99
C VAL A 221 -13.38 -10.20 3.95
N THR A 222 -12.42 -11.04 4.33
CA THR A 222 -12.06 -12.21 3.52
C THR A 222 -12.62 -13.48 4.17
N SER A 223 -13.17 -14.38 3.36
CA SER A 223 -13.62 -15.68 3.88
C SER A 223 -13.57 -16.78 2.81
N ASN A 224 -13.39 -18.02 3.29
CA ASN A 224 -13.54 -19.22 2.46
C ASN A 224 -14.99 -19.74 2.43
N ARG A 225 -15.90 -19.05 3.12
CA ARG A 225 -17.29 -19.41 3.31
C ARG A 225 -18.21 -18.40 2.66
N ALA A 226 -19.35 -18.85 2.18
CA ALA A 226 -20.44 -17.98 1.79
C ALA A 226 -21.09 -17.33 3.03
N PRO A 227 -21.82 -16.21 2.89
CA PRO A 227 -22.36 -15.47 4.03
C PRO A 227 -23.31 -16.27 4.94
N ASP A 228 -24.12 -17.16 4.35
CA ASP A 228 -24.98 -18.10 5.08
C ASP A 228 -24.16 -19.12 5.89
N GLU A 229 -23.04 -19.60 5.35
CA GLU A 229 -22.12 -20.46 6.06
C GLU A 229 -21.38 -19.71 7.19
N ILE A 230 -21.01 -18.44 6.99
CA ILE A 230 -20.42 -17.60 8.03
C ILE A 230 -21.40 -17.44 9.20
N LEU A 231 -22.69 -17.19 8.90
CA LEU A 231 -23.75 -17.09 9.90
C LEU A 231 -23.86 -18.38 10.73
N ALA A 232 -23.84 -19.55 10.08
CA ALA A 232 -23.89 -20.85 10.76
C ALA A 232 -22.67 -21.13 11.67
N MET A 233 -21.56 -20.41 11.46
CA MET A 233 -20.35 -20.48 12.29
C MET A 233 -20.40 -19.57 13.52
N MET A 234 -21.42 -18.73 13.68
CA MET A 234 -21.59 -17.86 14.84
C MET A 234 -22.45 -18.51 15.92
N ALA A 235 -22.19 -18.20 17.19
CA ALA A 235 -22.86 -18.84 18.32
C ALA A 235 -24.27 -18.29 18.57
N ASP A 236 -24.46 -16.97 18.43
CA ASP A 236 -25.76 -16.30 18.58
C ASP A 236 -26.38 -16.03 17.19
N PRO A 237 -27.43 -16.75 16.79
CA PRO A 237 -28.03 -16.59 15.46
C PRO A 237 -28.66 -15.23 15.22
N LEU A 238 -29.18 -14.56 16.26
CA LEU A 238 -29.86 -13.28 16.12
C LEU A 238 -28.84 -12.18 15.83
N LEU A 239 -27.78 -12.13 16.64
CA LEU A 239 -26.68 -11.17 16.44
C LEU A 239 -25.96 -11.44 15.11
N ALA A 240 -25.72 -12.71 14.78
CA ALA A 240 -25.12 -13.11 13.52
C ALA A 240 -25.94 -12.65 12.31
N GLN A 241 -27.23 -12.94 12.27
CA GLN A 241 -28.11 -12.53 11.18
C GLN A 241 -28.11 -11.01 11.01
N SER A 242 -28.18 -10.28 12.12
CA SER A 242 -28.20 -8.82 12.15
C SER A 242 -26.88 -8.21 11.65
N ALA A 243 -25.73 -8.80 12.02
CA ALA A 243 -24.42 -8.35 11.58
C ALA A 243 -24.17 -8.66 10.09
N ILE A 244 -24.46 -9.89 9.66
CA ILE A 244 -24.24 -10.32 8.27
C ILE A 244 -25.15 -9.56 7.31
N ASP A 245 -26.41 -9.31 7.66
CA ASP A 245 -27.34 -8.51 6.84
C ASP A 245 -26.82 -7.08 6.60
N ARG A 246 -26.32 -6.41 7.66
CA ARG A 246 -25.68 -5.09 7.53
C ARG A 246 -24.38 -5.12 6.74
N LEU A 247 -23.59 -6.17 6.92
CA LEU A 247 -22.34 -6.32 6.18
C LEU A 247 -22.61 -6.49 4.68
N GLN A 248 -23.59 -7.32 4.30
CA GLN A 248 -23.94 -7.66 2.91
C GLN A 248 -24.75 -6.58 2.19
N SER A 249 -25.74 -5.99 2.84
CA SER A 249 -26.66 -5.01 2.21
C SER A 249 -25.96 -3.80 1.60
N ALA A 250 -24.76 -3.49 2.09
CA ALA A 250 -23.91 -2.41 1.63
C ALA A 250 -22.54 -2.91 1.13
N ALA A 251 -22.45 -4.10 0.52
CA ALA A 251 -21.18 -4.69 0.11
C ALA A 251 -21.00 -4.88 -1.40
N PHE A 252 -19.76 -4.70 -1.85
CA PHE A 252 -19.27 -5.28 -3.10
C PHE A 252 -18.77 -6.71 -2.84
N GLU A 253 -19.23 -7.67 -3.65
CA GLU A 253 -18.82 -9.07 -3.53
C GLU A 253 -17.79 -9.43 -4.61
N LEU A 254 -16.53 -9.59 -4.21
CA LEU A 254 -15.45 -10.03 -5.08
C LEU A 254 -15.23 -11.54 -4.88
N ILE A 255 -15.77 -12.33 -5.80
CA ILE A 255 -15.55 -13.79 -5.84
C ILE A 255 -14.25 -14.08 -6.58
N VAL A 256 -13.35 -14.79 -5.91
CA VAL A 256 -12.03 -15.16 -6.41
C VAL A 256 -11.99 -16.67 -6.62
N GLU A 257 -11.78 -17.09 -7.85
CA GLU A 257 -11.82 -18.49 -8.28
C GLU A 257 -10.46 -18.92 -8.84
N GLY A 258 -10.19 -20.23 -8.84
CA GLY A 258 -9.00 -20.81 -9.44
C GLY A 258 -8.25 -21.77 -8.53
N PRO A 259 -7.16 -22.37 -9.01
CA PRO A 259 -6.35 -23.28 -8.22
C PRO A 259 -5.59 -22.53 -7.11
N SER A 260 -5.24 -23.25 -6.05
CA SER A 260 -4.47 -22.70 -4.95
C SER A 260 -3.06 -22.27 -5.40
N TYR A 261 -2.74 -20.99 -5.27
CA TYR A 261 -1.45 -20.41 -5.63
C TYR A 261 -0.29 -21.05 -4.85
N ARG A 262 -0.56 -21.48 -3.61
CA ARG A 262 0.42 -22.12 -2.72
C ARG A 262 1.05 -23.38 -3.31
N GLN A 263 0.39 -24.03 -4.28
CA GLN A 263 0.95 -25.19 -4.98
C GLN A 263 2.19 -24.83 -5.81
N ARG A 264 2.25 -23.62 -6.38
CA ARG A 264 3.39 -23.12 -7.16
C ARG A 264 4.60 -22.77 -6.28
N GLN A 265 4.38 -22.55 -4.98
CA GLN A 265 5.43 -22.23 -4.01
C GLN A 265 6.00 -23.47 -3.32
N LYS A 266 5.54 -24.68 -3.68
CA LYS A 266 6.09 -25.91 -3.12
C LYS A 266 7.58 -26.02 -3.48
N PRO A 267 8.48 -26.26 -2.51
CA PRO A 267 9.89 -26.43 -2.79
C PRO A 267 10.08 -27.64 -3.71
N ALA A 268 10.81 -27.45 -4.80
CA ALA A 268 11.29 -28.54 -5.65
C ALA A 268 12.70 -28.94 -5.19
N LEU A 269 12.99 -30.24 -5.19
CA LEU A 269 14.35 -30.72 -5.04
C LEU A 269 15.10 -30.35 -6.32
N SER A 270 16.13 -29.51 -6.20
CA SER A 270 17.11 -29.33 -7.27
C SER A 270 17.90 -30.64 -7.40
N GLU A 271 17.79 -31.29 -8.56
CA GLU A 271 18.63 -32.43 -8.97
C GLU A 271 20.10 -32.01 -9.17
#